data_AF-A0A5M3W509-F1
#
_entry.id   AF-A0A5M3W509-F1
#
_cell.length_a   1.000
_cell.length_b   1.000
_cell.length_c   1.000
_cell.angle_alpha   90.00
_cell.angle_beta   90.00
_cell.angle_gamma   90.00
#
_symmetry.space_group_name_H-M   'P 1'
#
loop_
_entity.id
_entity.type
_entity.pdbx_description
1 polymer ?
#
loop_
_entity_poly.entity_id
_entity_poly.type
_entity_poly.pdbx_seq_one_letter_code
_entity_poly.pdbx_strand_id
1 'polypeptide(L)'
;MPEVGGPIDPNNEAHDLVMSVFGGMSKGERNRIKVRVRSAMSAQAQMEGRFLGGRPPYGYQLADAGPHPNPAKAADGKRAHRLELDLVAAPVVEQIFAAFLNGYGLFAIAERLTYNEILSP
;
A
#
# COMPACT_ATOMS: atom_id res chain seq x y z
N MET A 1 -24.30 -28.18 8.26
CA MET A 1 -25.04 -26.89 8.32
C MET A 1 -26.41 -27.17 8.94
N PRO A 2 -26.92 -26.33 9.85
CA PRO A 2 -28.20 -26.59 10.52
C PRO A 2 -29.39 -26.68 9.54
N GLU A 3 -29.36 -25.87 8.48
CA GLU A 3 -30.43 -25.78 7.46
C GLU A 3 -30.61 -27.05 6.59
N VAL A 4 -29.59 -27.90 6.49
CA VAL A 4 -29.54 -29.05 5.55
C VAL A 4 -29.55 -30.41 6.26
N GLY A 5 -29.71 -30.43 7.59
CA GLY A 5 -29.95 -31.68 8.33
C GLY A 5 -28.83 -32.73 8.27
N GLY A 6 -27.59 -32.36 7.90
CA GLY A 6 -26.49 -33.31 7.77
C GLY A 6 -25.18 -32.71 7.21
N PRO A 7 -24.20 -33.58 6.87
CA PRO A 7 -22.99 -33.20 6.12
C PRO A 7 -23.34 -32.55 4.78
N ILE A 8 -22.48 -31.65 4.30
CA ILE A 8 -22.67 -31.00 3.00
C ILE A 8 -22.39 -32.03 1.90
N ASP A 9 -23.42 -32.44 1.17
CA ASP A 9 -23.30 -33.17 -0.11
C ASP A 9 -23.14 -32.18 -1.28
N PRO A 10 -21.98 -32.12 -1.96
CA PRO A 10 -21.74 -31.23 -3.10
C PRO A 10 -22.45 -31.65 -4.39
N ASN A 11 -22.94 -32.89 -4.49
CA ASN A 11 -23.70 -33.36 -5.66
C ASN A 11 -25.21 -33.04 -5.55
N ASN A 12 -25.63 -32.44 -4.44
CA ASN A 12 -27.01 -32.01 -4.20
C ASN A 12 -27.18 -30.53 -4.56
N GLU A 13 -28.00 -30.25 -5.58
CA GLU A 13 -28.27 -28.89 -6.09
C GLU A 13 -28.80 -27.94 -5.01
N ALA A 14 -29.59 -28.43 -4.04
CA ALA A 14 -30.10 -27.60 -2.96
C ALA A 14 -28.98 -27.16 -2.01
N HIS A 15 -28.01 -28.04 -1.73
CA HIS A 15 -26.85 -27.69 -0.91
C HIS A 15 -25.92 -26.73 -1.65
N ASP A 16 -25.71 -26.94 -2.95
CA ASP A 16 -24.89 -26.04 -3.77
C ASP A 16 -25.48 -24.62 -3.84
N LEU A 17 -26.79 -24.51 -4.04
CA LEU A 17 -27.49 -23.22 -4.01
C LEU A 17 -27.33 -22.52 -2.65
N VAL A 18 -27.53 -23.25 -1.55
CA VAL A 18 -27.36 -22.72 -0.19
C VAL A 18 -25.91 -22.25 0.04
N MET A 19 -24.91 -23.04 -0.38
CA MET A 19 -23.50 -22.66 -0.29
C MET A 19 -23.16 -21.43 -1.12
N SER A 20 -23.73 -21.31 -2.32
CA SER A 20 -23.58 -20.13 -3.18
C SER A 20 -24.11 -18.86 -2.51
N VAL A 21 -25.29 -18.95 -1.88
CA VAL A 21 -25.89 -17.83 -1.13
C VAL A 21 -25.01 -17.42 0.05
N PHE A 22 -24.58 -18.37 0.88
CA PHE A 22 -23.68 -18.07 2.01
C PHE A 22 -22.31 -17.55 1.56
N GLY A 23 -21.78 -18.08 0.46
CA GLY A 23 -20.56 -17.60 -0.17
C GLY A 23 -20.70 -16.15 -0.66
N GLY A 24 -21.84 -15.82 -1.26
CA GLY A 24 -22.20 -14.47 -1.68
C GLY A 24 -22.27 -13.49 -0.51
N MET A 25 -22.96 -13.86 0.57
CA MET A 25 -23.04 -13.05 1.80
C MET A 25 -21.65 -12.84 2.43
N SER A 26 -20.88 -13.91 2.58
CA SER A 26 -19.51 -13.88 3.15
C SER A 26 -18.59 -12.97 2.33
N LYS A 27 -18.68 -13.02 1.00
CA LYS A 27 -17.94 -12.11 0.10
C LYS A 27 -18.38 -10.66 0.29
N GLY A 28 -19.68 -10.42 0.47
CA GLY A 28 -20.23 -9.10 0.77
C GLY A 28 -19.67 -8.50 2.06
N GLU A 29 -19.60 -9.28 3.13
CA GLU A 29 -19.04 -8.84 4.42
C GLU A 29 -17.54 -8.51 4.33
N ARG A 30 -16.76 -9.38 3.69
CA ARG A 30 -15.33 -9.12 3.42
C ARG A 30 -15.17 -7.84 2.60
N ASN A 31 -16.04 -7.61 1.61
CA ASN A 31 -16.01 -6.39 0.82
C ASN A 31 -16.32 -5.15 1.67
N ARG A 32 -17.31 -5.21 2.57
CA ARG A 32 -17.62 -4.11 3.51
C ARG A 32 -16.45 -3.79 4.44
N ILE A 33 -15.71 -4.81 4.91
CA ILE A 33 -14.49 -4.59 5.71
C ILE A 33 -13.40 -3.95 4.85
N LYS A 34 -13.14 -4.48 3.65
CA LYS A 34 -12.16 -3.95 2.71
C LYS A 34 -12.40 -2.47 2.38
N VAL A 35 -13.65 -2.10 2.10
CA VAL A 35 -14.04 -0.71 1.82
C VAL A 35 -13.74 0.17 3.02
N ARG A 36 -14.19 -0.21 4.23
CA ARG A 36 -13.94 0.58 5.45
C ARG A 36 -12.44 0.76 5.74
N VAL A 37 -11.65 -0.31 5.62
CA VAL A 37 -10.20 -0.24 5.81
C VAL A 37 -9.56 0.70 4.81
N ARG A 38 -9.90 0.58 3.52
CA ARG A 38 -9.35 1.45 2.47
C ARG A 38 -9.74 2.91 2.68
N SER A 39 -10.99 3.19 3.03
CA SER A 39 -11.45 4.55 3.32
C SER A 39 -10.72 5.16 4.52
N ALA A 40 -10.55 4.41 5.60
CA ALA A 40 -9.80 4.87 6.77
C ALA A 40 -8.33 5.14 6.43
N MET A 41 -7.67 4.24 5.69
CA MET A 41 -6.30 4.44 5.22
C MET A 41 -6.17 5.67 4.33
N SER A 42 -7.11 5.87 3.39
CA SER A 42 -7.11 7.05 2.51
C SER A 42 -7.25 8.36 3.31
N ALA A 43 -8.11 8.38 4.31
CA ALA A 43 -8.26 9.54 5.20
C ALA A 43 -6.97 9.81 6.00
N GLN A 44 -6.31 8.77 6.51
CA GLN A 44 -5.02 8.90 7.21
C GLN A 44 -3.91 9.45 6.32
N ALA A 45 -3.83 9.04 5.05
CA ALA A 45 -2.86 9.60 4.12
C ALA A 45 -3.17 11.08 3.79
N GLN A 46 -4.43 11.40 3.47
CA GLN A 46 -4.80 12.74 3.01
C GLN A 46 -4.82 13.78 4.12
N MET A 47 -5.34 13.43 5.29
CA MET A 47 -5.55 14.38 6.40
C MET A 47 -4.38 14.42 7.37
N GLU A 48 -3.77 13.25 7.66
CA GLU A 48 -2.69 13.15 8.64
C GLU A 48 -1.29 13.11 7.96
N GLY A 49 -1.23 13.05 6.63
CA GLY A 49 0.03 12.96 5.88
C GLY A 49 0.81 11.66 6.14
N ARG A 50 0.13 10.60 6.60
CA ARG A 50 0.80 9.39 7.07
C ARG A 50 1.23 8.49 5.93
N PHE A 51 2.44 7.95 6.05
CA PHE A 51 2.92 6.91 5.16
C PHE A 51 2.22 5.58 5.49
N LEU A 52 1.49 5.04 4.53
CA LEU A 52 0.63 3.86 4.71
C LEU A 52 1.36 2.51 4.56
N GLY A 53 2.69 2.54 4.54
CA GLY A 53 3.55 1.36 4.42
C GLY A 53 3.99 1.06 2.98
N GLY A 54 4.74 -0.03 2.83
CA GLY A 54 5.40 -0.40 1.58
C GLY A 54 6.81 0.19 1.43
N ARG A 55 7.37 0.06 0.22
CA ARG A 55 8.67 0.65 -0.12
C ARG A 55 8.52 2.16 -0.31
N PRO A 56 9.36 3.00 0.31
CA PRO A 56 9.38 4.44 0.06
C PRO A 56 9.60 4.76 -1.43
N PRO A 57 8.99 5.83 -1.95
CA PRO A 57 9.29 6.33 -3.29
C PRO A 57 10.78 6.69 -3.42
N TYR A 58 11.38 6.46 -4.59
CA TYR A 58 12.77 6.86 -4.83
C TYR A 58 12.95 8.37 -4.62
N GLY A 59 14.04 8.75 -3.95
CA GLY A 59 14.27 10.12 -3.45
C GLY A 59 13.76 10.36 -2.02
N TYR A 60 13.07 9.39 -1.42
CA TYR A 60 12.61 9.46 -0.04
C TYR A 60 13.04 8.23 0.76
N GLN A 61 13.20 8.41 2.07
CA GLN A 61 13.45 7.35 3.04
C GLN A 61 12.46 7.41 4.21
N LEU A 62 12.36 6.31 4.97
CA LEU A 62 11.55 6.30 6.19
C LEU A 62 12.33 6.86 7.36
N ALA A 63 11.83 7.97 7.88
CA ALA A 63 12.25 8.50 9.16
C ALA A 63 11.36 7.97 10.28
N ASP A 64 11.94 7.82 11.45
CA ASP A 64 11.19 7.64 12.68
C ASP A 64 10.45 8.94 13.05
N ALA A 65 9.15 8.83 13.29
CA ALA A 65 8.29 9.94 13.69
C ALA A 65 7.84 9.84 15.16
N GLY A 66 8.44 8.94 15.95
CA GLY A 66 8.15 8.77 17.36
C GLY A 66 7.11 7.69 17.66
N PRO A 67 6.55 7.64 18.88
CA PRO A 67 5.55 6.66 19.27
C PRO A 67 4.29 6.74 18.39
N HIS A 68 3.66 5.59 18.13
CA HIS A 68 2.43 5.55 17.33
C HIS A 68 1.30 6.39 17.98
N PRO A 69 0.52 7.19 17.22
CA PRO A 69 -0.49 8.10 17.79
C PRO A 69 -1.61 7.40 18.58
N ASN A 70 -1.93 6.16 18.24
CA ASN A 70 -2.77 5.28 19.07
C ASN A 70 -1.97 4.78 20.30
N PRO A 71 -2.39 5.11 21.54
CA PRO A 71 -1.66 4.77 22.76
C PRO A 71 -1.46 3.26 22.97
N ALA A 72 -2.45 2.43 22.61
CA ALA A 72 -2.33 0.98 22.75
C ALA A 72 -1.24 0.42 21.83
N LYS A 73 -1.16 0.94 20.60
CA LYS A 73 -0.11 0.57 19.65
C LYS A 73 1.27 1.09 20.08
N ALA A 74 1.33 2.28 20.68
CA ALA A 74 2.57 2.80 21.25
C ALA A 74 3.05 1.94 22.43
N ALA A 75 2.14 1.47 23.28
CA ALA A 75 2.45 0.55 24.38
C ALA A 75 3.00 -0.80 23.88
N ASP A 76 2.52 -1.29 22.73
CA ASP A 76 3.12 -2.44 22.01
C ASP A 76 4.51 -2.13 21.40
N GLY A 77 5.06 -0.93 21.60
CA GLY A 77 6.34 -0.49 21.03
C GLY A 77 6.27 -0.06 19.56
N LYS A 78 5.08 0.05 18.95
CA LYS A 78 4.97 0.48 17.55
C LYS A 78 5.30 1.97 17.43
N ARG A 79 6.08 2.28 16.39
CA ARG A 79 6.50 3.64 16.06
C ARG A 79 5.76 4.13 14.82
N ALA A 80 5.56 5.44 14.73
CA ALA A 80 5.12 6.10 13.54
C ALA A 80 6.31 6.33 12.62
N HIS A 81 6.07 6.28 11.30
CA HIS A 81 7.08 6.61 10.30
C HIS A 81 6.56 7.71 9.39
N ARG A 82 7.48 8.55 8.93
CA ARG A 82 7.22 9.59 7.93
C ARG A 82 8.21 9.47 6.78
N LEU A 83 7.85 10.04 5.64
CA LEU A 83 8.79 10.20 4.55
C LEU A 83 9.66 11.43 4.80
N GLU A 84 10.96 11.28 4.60
CA GLU A 84 11.91 12.38 4.52
C GLU A 84 12.75 12.23 3.26
N LEU A 85 13.42 13.31 2.86
CA LEU A 85 14.29 13.28 1.69
C LEU A 85 15.48 12.37 1.95
N ASP A 86 15.75 11.47 1.01
CA ASP A 86 17.01 10.73 0.96
C ASP A 86 18.06 11.65 0.34
N LEU A 87 19.07 12.03 1.11
CA LEU A 87 20.10 12.98 0.65
C LEU A 87 20.97 12.45 -0.50
N VAL A 88 20.95 11.14 -0.77
CA VAL A 88 21.66 10.52 -1.89
C VAL A 88 20.74 10.43 -3.11
N ALA A 89 19.52 9.92 -2.93
CA ALA A 89 18.60 9.71 -4.04
C ALA A 89 17.83 10.98 -4.49
N ALA A 90 17.53 11.90 -3.57
CA ALA A 90 16.75 13.11 -3.90
C ALA A 90 17.44 14.00 -4.94
N PRO A 91 18.76 14.28 -4.86
CA PRO A 91 19.45 15.05 -5.90
C PRO A 91 19.42 14.38 -7.28
N VAL A 92 19.33 13.04 -7.35
CA VAL A 92 19.19 12.32 -8.62
C VAL A 92 17.82 12.59 -9.23
N VAL A 93 16.75 12.57 -8.42
CA VAL A 93 15.40 12.90 -8.88
C VAL A 93 15.35 14.35 -9.40
N GLU A 94 15.95 15.30 -8.68
CA GLU A 94 16.04 16.70 -9.13
C GLU A 94 16.76 16.81 -10.48
N GLN A 95 17.88 16.11 -10.68
CA GLN A 95 18.61 16.08 -11.95
C GLN A 95 17.78 15.50 -13.10
N ILE A 96 17.00 14.44 -12.85
CA ILE A 96 16.10 13.84 -13.84
C ILE A 96 15.07 14.87 -14.30
N PHE A 97 14.40 15.54 -13.36
CA PHE A 97 13.39 16.55 -13.69
C PHE A 97 14.01 17.76 -14.38
N ALA A 98 15.17 18.23 -13.92
CA ALA A 98 15.88 19.32 -14.57
C ALA A 98 16.25 18.96 -16.02
N ALA A 99 16.74 17.76 -16.29
CA ALA A 99 17.02 17.31 -17.65
C ALA A 99 15.74 17.22 -18.49
N PHE A 100 14.66 16.68 -17.95
CA PHE A 100 13.39 16.62 -18.66
C PHE A 100 12.86 18.02 -19.04
N LEU A 101 12.90 18.98 -18.10
CA LEU A 101 12.50 20.37 -18.34
C LEU A 101 13.38 21.10 -19.35
N ASN A 102 14.65 20.69 -19.48
CA ASN A 102 15.56 21.18 -20.52
C ASN A 102 15.38 20.48 -21.88
N GLY A 103 14.35 19.63 -22.03
CA GLY A 103 13.99 19.00 -23.30
C GLY A 103 14.73 17.70 -23.62
N TYR A 104 15.47 17.12 -22.66
CA TYR A 104 16.10 15.82 -22.86
C TYR A 104 15.05 14.70 -22.86
N GLY A 105 15.13 13.81 -23.85
CA GLY A 105 14.30 12.61 -23.92
C GLY A 105 14.68 11.57 -22.85
N LEU A 106 13.75 10.69 -22.50
CA LEU A 106 13.94 9.69 -21.42
C LEU A 106 15.19 8.81 -21.60
N PHE A 107 15.48 8.37 -22.83
CA PHE A 107 16.67 7.57 -23.12
C PHE A 107 17.98 8.33 -22.89
N ALA A 108 18.04 9.60 -23.30
CA ALA A 108 19.22 10.44 -23.09
C ALA A 108 19.46 10.71 -21.60
N ILE A 109 18.39 10.87 -20.81
CA ILE A 109 18.47 10.99 -19.35
C ILE A 109 19.02 9.69 -18.75
N ALA A 110 18.48 8.53 -19.14
CA ALA A 110 18.94 7.24 -18.63
C ALA A 110 20.42 6.95 -18.97
N GLU A 111 20.84 7.24 -20.21
CA GLU A 111 22.22 7.09 -20.63
C GLU A 111 23.16 7.99 -19.82
N ARG A 112 22.76 9.25 -19.57
CA ARG A 112 23.52 10.18 -18.74
C ARG A 112 23.63 9.70 -17.28
N LEU A 113 22.55 9.17 -16.70
CA LEU A 113 22.59 8.59 -15.35
C LEU A 113 23.54 7.39 -15.28
N THR A 114 23.50 6.54 -16.31
CA THR A 114 24.38 5.36 -16.42
C THR A 114 25.84 5.77 -16.55
N TYR A 115 26.14 6.78 -17.38
CA TYR A 115 27.48 7.34 -17.53
C TYR A 115 28.01 7.93 -16.22
N ASN A 116 27.13 8.52 -15.41
CA ASN A 116 27.46 9.06 -14.08
C ASN A 116 27.50 7.98 -12.97
N GLU A 117 27.46 6.69 -13.34
CA GLU A 117 27.49 5.55 -12.41
C GLU A 117 26.37 5.57 -11.35
N ILE A 118 25.23 6.17 -11.67
CA ILE A 118 24.07 6.21 -10.78
C ILE A 118 23.33 4.88 -10.86
N LEU A 119 23.26 4.17 -9.73
CA LEU A 119 22.63 2.85 -9.63
C LEU A 119 21.10 2.96 -9.72
N SER A 120 20.49 1.95 -10.34
CA SER A 120 19.03 1.78 -10.31
C SER A 120 18.56 1.28 -8.94
N PRO A 121 17.39 1.75 -8.43
CA PRO A 121 16.84 1.35 -7.13
C PRO A 121 16.35 -0.11 -7.06
#